data_AF-A0A085WF81-F1
#
_entry.id   AF-A0A085WF81-F1
#
_cell.length_a   1.000
_cell.length_b   1.000
_cell.length_c   1.000
_cell.angle_alpha   90.00
_cell.angle_beta   90.00
_cell.angle_gamma   90.00
#
_symmetry.space_group_name_H-M   'P 1'
#
loop_
_entity.id
_entity.type
_entity.pdbx_description
1 polymer ?
#
loop_
_entity_poly.entity_id
_entity_poly.type
_entity_poly.pdbx_seq_one_letter_code
_entity_poly.pdbx_strand_id
1 'polypeptide(L)'
;MGMIGIPRIAKLSLEQRAPRALVMQLILSALLLAAAPYAASMEPFQRIFIDGSYDAPHSQDPLFLAKAGLVAGGLLIPVVSVLLTVTSWRRWTTHPGPALLQSALLLLTFVVGWRNYPYWATGVYRAYISHRGSPHLDPAGLIPATWIDPLWGCVVLLLYPITAVAVLLLGACLFHERKRMNDEFFYGALTALLGAMGAFASTPDYMVWFLD
;
A
#
# COMPACT_ATOMS: atom_id res chain seq x y z
N MET A 1 34.16 49.64 1.74
CA MET A 1 33.25 48.89 0.84
C MET A 1 32.95 47.54 1.47
N GLY A 2 31.89 47.46 2.26
CA GLY A 2 31.43 46.19 2.83
C GLY A 2 30.66 45.44 1.77
N MET A 3 31.23 44.36 1.23
CA MET A 3 30.44 43.43 0.44
C MET A 3 29.49 42.71 1.38
N ILE A 4 28.21 43.04 1.23
CA ILE A 4 27.07 42.32 1.75
C ILE A 4 27.23 40.88 1.25
N GLY A 5 27.69 39.99 2.13
CA GLY A 5 27.64 38.57 1.89
C GLY A 5 26.16 38.20 1.80
N ILE A 6 25.67 37.99 0.58
CA ILE A 6 24.38 37.35 0.34
C ILE A 6 24.41 36.06 1.18
N PRO A 7 23.52 35.89 2.18
CA PRO A 7 23.50 34.65 2.91
C PRO A 7 23.25 33.53 1.90
N ARG A 8 24.24 32.63 1.78
CA ARG A 8 24.12 31.34 1.10
C ARG A 8 22.71 30.81 1.40
N ILE A 9 21.90 30.59 0.36
CA ILE A 9 20.70 29.76 0.46
C ILE A 9 21.21 28.34 0.77
N ALA A 10 21.52 28.10 2.04
CA ALA A 10 22.06 26.87 2.57
C ALA A 10 20.91 26.13 3.23
N LYS A 11 20.22 25.31 2.43
CA LYS A 11 19.56 24.07 2.86
C LYS A 11 19.14 23.30 1.60
N LEU A 12 20.03 22.48 1.09
CA LEU A 12 19.68 21.41 0.17
C LEU A 12 19.90 20.10 0.92
N SER A 13 18.84 19.33 1.16
CA SER A 13 18.90 17.86 1.22
C SER A 13 17.50 17.26 1.20
N LEU A 14 17.28 16.32 0.28
CA LEU A 14 16.21 15.32 0.28
C LEU A 14 16.47 14.30 -0.85
N GLU A 15 17.68 14.04 -1.35
CA GLU A 15 19.00 13.84 -0.71
C GLU A 15 20.14 14.63 -1.43
N GLN A 16 19.95 15.39 -2.52
CA GLN A 16 19.76 16.86 -2.49
C GLN A 16 18.76 17.41 -3.53
N ARG A 17 18.19 16.56 -4.39
CA ARG A 17 16.85 16.74 -4.96
C ARG A 17 16.26 15.36 -5.12
N ALA A 18 15.11 15.12 -4.50
CA ALA A 18 14.40 13.86 -4.64
C ALA A 18 14.23 13.56 -6.15
N PRO A 19 14.65 12.38 -6.63
CA PRO A 19 14.39 12.02 -8.01
C PRO A 19 12.88 12.10 -8.25
N ARG A 20 12.45 12.54 -9.44
CA ARG A 20 11.02 12.66 -9.78
C ARG A 20 10.24 11.38 -9.44
N ALA A 21 10.89 10.22 -9.56
CA ALA A 21 10.36 8.93 -9.15
C ALA A 21 10.02 8.84 -7.66
N LEU A 22 10.89 9.33 -6.76
CA LEU A 22 10.62 9.32 -5.32
C LEU A 22 9.46 10.25 -4.97
N VAL A 23 9.44 11.46 -5.54
CA VAL A 23 8.33 12.41 -5.30
C VAL A 23 7.02 11.82 -5.79
N MET A 24 7.02 11.21 -6.98
CA MET A 24 5.83 10.57 -7.53
C MET A 24 5.37 9.40 -6.65
N GLN A 25 6.28 8.56 -6.16
CA GLN A 25 5.95 7.45 -5.27
C GLN A 25 5.42 7.94 -3.91
N LEU A 26 5.96 9.03 -3.37
CA LEU A 26 5.44 9.68 -2.17
C LEU A 26 4.02 10.20 -2.38
N ILE A 27 3.76 10.89 -3.50
CA ILE A 27 2.42 11.38 -3.85
C ILE A 27 1.45 10.21 -3.99
N LEU A 28 1.82 9.17 -4.73
CA LEU A 28 0.97 7.99 -4.92
C LEU A 28 0.69 7.27 -3.59
N SER A 29 1.69 7.13 -2.73
CA SER A 29 1.53 6.54 -1.40
C SER A 29 0.63 7.41 -0.51
N ALA A 30 0.80 8.73 -0.55
CA ALA A 30 -0.03 9.67 0.20
C ALA A 30 -1.48 9.65 -0.27
N LEU A 31 -1.73 9.60 -1.58
CA LEU A 31 -3.07 9.48 -2.15
C LEU A 31 -3.74 8.17 -1.72
N LEU A 32 -3.00 7.06 -1.76
CA LEU A 32 -3.46 5.76 -1.30
C LEU A 32 -3.79 5.78 0.20
N LEU A 33 -2.97 6.40 1.04
CA LEU A 33 -3.26 6.47 2.48
C LEU A 33 -4.41 7.44 2.79
N ALA A 34 -4.50 8.56 2.07
CA ALA A 34 -5.54 9.57 2.28
C ALA A 34 -6.94 9.06 1.89
N ALA A 35 -7.03 8.18 0.87
CA ALA A 35 -8.29 7.58 0.48
C ALA A 35 -8.66 6.33 1.32
N ALA A 36 -7.75 5.81 2.16
CA ALA A 36 -7.99 4.63 2.98
C ALA A 36 -9.19 4.76 3.95
N PRO A 37 -9.39 5.89 4.67
CA PRO A 37 -10.57 6.06 5.53
C PRO A 37 -11.89 6.04 4.76
N TYR A 38 -11.90 6.59 3.54
CA TYR A 38 -13.08 6.55 2.67
C TYR A 38 -13.34 5.15 2.12
N ALA A 39 -12.28 4.41 1.75
CA ALA A 39 -12.43 3.01 1.39
C ALA A 39 -12.95 2.18 2.56
N ALA A 40 -12.41 2.35 3.77
CA ALA A 40 -12.78 1.58 4.95
C ALA A 40 -14.20 1.88 5.47
N SER A 41 -14.80 3.01 5.09
CA SER A 41 -16.18 3.34 5.45
C SER A 41 -17.22 2.67 4.56
N MET A 42 -16.82 2.08 3.43
CA MET A 42 -17.73 1.42 2.49
C MET A 42 -18.50 0.28 3.17
N GLU A 43 -19.76 0.14 2.77
CA GLU A 43 -20.61 -0.96 3.23
C GLU A 43 -20.72 -2.05 2.17
N PRO A 44 -20.86 -3.32 2.58
CA PRO A 44 -21.10 -4.42 1.66
C PRO A 44 -22.39 -4.19 0.85
N PHE A 45 -22.38 -4.60 -0.41
CA PHE A 45 -23.58 -4.58 -1.24
C PHE A 45 -24.63 -5.53 -0.67
N GLN A 46 -25.82 -5.06 -0.31
CA GLN A 46 -26.76 -5.85 0.51
C GLN A 46 -27.24 -7.14 -0.15
N ARG A 47 -27.30 -7.20 -1.48
CA ARG A 47 -27.72 -8.40 -2.22
C ARG A 47 -26.80 -9.60 -1.98
N ILE A 48 -25.55 -9.39 -1.56
CA ILE A 48 -24.59 -10.47 -1.30
C ILE A 48 -25.02 -11.37 -0.14
N PHE A 49 -25.83 -10.86 0.77
CA PHE A 49 -26.38 -11.64 1.88
C PHE A 49 -27.58 -12.51 1.48
N ILE A 50 -28.11 -12.31 0.27
CA ILE A 50 -29.26 -13.03 -0.28
C ILE A 50 -28.80 -13.96 -1.40
N ASP A 51 -28.08 -13.41 -2.38
CA ASP A 51 -27.66 -14.11 -3.58
C ASP A 51 -26.30 -14.81 -3.40
N GLY A 52 -25.52 -14.41 -2.38
CA GLY A 52 -24.13 -14.85 -2.20
C GLY A 52 -23.13 -13.91 -2.88
N SER A 53 -21.85 -14.03 -2.50
CA SER A 53 -20.79 -13.12 -2.95
C SER A 53 -20.57 -13.16 -4.47
N TYR A 54 -20.64 -14.34 -5.09
CA TYR A 54 -20.35 -14.53 -6.52
C TYR A 54 -21.55 -14.28 -7.43
N ASP A 55 -22.77 -14.52 -6.95
CA ASP A 55 -23.99 -14.43 -7.79
C ASP A 55 -24.73 -13.09 -7.65
N ALA A 56 -24.34 -12.25 -6.68
CA ALA A 56 -24.96 -10.95 -6.48
C ALA A 56 -24.77 -10.05 -7.72
N PRO A 57 -25.82 -9.32 -8.16
CA PRO A 57 -25.74 -8.43 -9.31
C PRO A 57 -25.03 -7.12 -8.94
N HIS A 58 -23.70 -7.15 -8.78
CA HIS A 58 -22.88 -6.03 -8.30
C HIS A 58 -23.03 -4.73 -9.10
N SER A 59 -23.38 -4.83 -10.39
CA SER A 59 -23.68 -3.67 -11.24
C SER A 59 -24.90 -2.86 -10.78
N GLN A 60 -25.75 -3.44 -9.92
CA GLN A 60 -26.89 -2.77 -9.30
C GLN A 60 -26.53 -2.06 -8.00
N ASP A 61 -25.29 -2.19 -7.49
CA ASP A 61 -24.83 -1.42 -6.34
C ASP A 61 -24.75 0.08 -6.72
N PRO A 62 -25.48 0.98 -6.04
CA PRO A 62 -25.39 2.42 -6.29
C PRO A 62 -23.97 2.99 -6.15
N LEU A 63 -23.12 2.33 -5.37
CA LEU A 63 -21.73 2.72 -5.15
C LEU A 63 -20.74 1.94 -6.02
N PHE A 64 -21.22 1.12 -6.96
CA PHE A 64 -20.38 0.24 -7.78
C PHE A 64 -19.18 0.96 -8.39
N LEU A 65 -19.40 2.09 -9.06
CA LEU A 65 -18.31 2.85 -9.71
C LEU A 65 -17.28 3.40 -8.72
N ALA A 66 -17.73 3.86 -7.55
CA ALA A 66 -16.82 4.36 -6.51
C ALA A 66 -15.96 3.23 -5.95
N LYS A 67 -16.57 2.08 -5.64
CA LYS A 67 -15.87 0.88 -5.15
C LYS A 67 -14.89 0.34 -6.19
N ALA A 68 -15.33 0.20 -7.44
CA ALA A 68 -14.49 -0.23 -8.55
C ALA A 68 -13.29 0.71 -8.76
N GLY A 69 -13.51 2.03 -8.71
CA GLY A 69 -12.45 3.02 -8.81
C GLY A 69 -11.43 2.94 -7.67
N LEU A 70 -11.89 2.75 -6.43
CA LEU A 70 -11.01 2.56 -5.28
C LEU A 70 -10.17 1.29 -5.40
N VAL A 71 -10.78 0.16 -5.79
CA VAL A 71 -10.03 -1.08 -6.00
C VAL A 71 -9.04 -0.93 -7.14
N ALA A 72 -9.44 -0.38 -8.28
CA ALA A 72 -8.55 -0.14 -9.41
C ALA A 72 -7.36 0.76 -9.02
N GLY A 73 -7.60 1.82 -8.24
CA GLY A 73 -6.55 2.68 -7.70
C GLY A 73 -5.61 1.94 -6.74
N GLY A 74 -6.17 1.15 -5.82
CA GLY A 74 -5.42 0.31 -4.90
C GLY A 74 -4.54 -0.73 -5.60
N LEU A 75 -4.98 -1.26 -6.74
CA LEU A 75 -4.21 -2.21 -7.55
C LEU A 75 -3.18 -1.53 -8.45
N LEU A 76 -3.48 -0.37 -9.02
CA LEU A 76 -2.60 0.32 -9.97
C LEU A 76 -1.40 0.99 -9.28
N ILE A 77 -1.61 1.60 -8.12
CA ILE A 77 -0.56 2.35 -7.41
C ILE A 77 0.68 1.50 -7.09
N PRO A 78 0.55 0.25 -6.59
CA PRO A 78 1.70 -0.61 -6.33
C PRO A 78 2.44 -1.01 -7.60
N VAL A 79 1.72 -1.28 -8.70
CA VAL A 79 2.32 -1.60 -10.00
C VAL A 79 3.18 -0.43 -10.50
N VAL A 80 2.65 0.80 -10.42
CA VAL A 80 3.45 2.00 -10.75
C VAL A 80 4.63 2.13 -9.79
N SER A 81 4.43 1.86 -8.50
CA SER A 81 5.49 1.91 -7.47
C SER A 81 6.64 0.93 -7.75
N VAL A 82 6.37 -0.26 -8.33
CA VAL A 82 7.41 -1.20 -8.76
C VAL A 82 8.34 -0.53 -9.77
N LEU A 83 7.77 0.07 -10.82
CA LEU A 83 8.53 0.74 -11.87
C LEU A 83 9.41 1.86 -11.30
N LEU A 84 8.88 2.62 -10.33
CA LEU A 84 9.63 3.69 -9.67
C LEU A 84 10.76 3.15 -8.81
N THR A 85 10.51 2.09 -8.04
CA THR A 85 11.49 1.49 -7.14
C THR A 85 12.65 0.84 -7.88
N VAL A 86 12.40 0.21 -9.04
CA VAL A 86 13.47 -0.36 -9.88
C VAL A 86 14.48 0.72 -10.32
N THR A 87 14.01 1.96 -10.55
CA THR A 87 14.92 3.06 -10.94
C THR A 87 15.84 3.50 -9.80
N SER A 88 15.43 3.38 -8.54
CA SER A 88 16.27 3.75 -7.38
C SER A 88 17.20 2.63 -6.95
N TRP A 89 16.82 1.35 -7.11
CA TRP A 89 17.70 0.23 -6.78
C TRP A 89 19.06 0.34 -7.47
N ARG A 90 19.07 0.76 -8.75
CA ARG A 90 20.31 0.98 -9.52
C ARG A 90 21.26 2.01 -8.91
N ARG A 91 20.79 2.83 -7.96
CA ARG A 91 21.54 3.89 -7.29
C ARG A 91 21.77 3.59 -5.81
N TRP A 92 21.41 2.40 -5.32
CA TRP A 92 21.53 2.03 -3.91
C TRP A 92 22.93 2.25 -3.35
N THR A 93 23.97 1.92 -4.11
CA THR A 93 25.36 2.03 -3.68
C THR A 93 25.81 3.47 -3.45
N THR A 94 25.23 4.43 -4.18
CA THR A 94 25.58 5.85 -4.10
C THR A 94 24.60 6.66 -3.25
N HIS A 95 23.32 6.27 -3.24
CA HIS A 95 22.22 6.97 -2.57
C HIS A 95 21.30 5.95 -1.85
N PRO A 96 21.76 5.36 -0.74
CA PRO A 96 20.99 4.32 -0.04
C PRO A 96 19.67 4.84 0.55
N GLY A 97 19.58 6.11 0.94
CA GLY A 97 18.38 6.67 1.57
C GLY A 97 17.13 6.65 0.68
N PRO A 98 17.14 7.28 -0.51
CA PRO A 98 16.06 7.23 -1.49
C PRO A 98 15.70 5.82 -1.89
N ALA A 99 16.68 4.93 -2.05
CA ALA A 99 16.43 3.57 -2.48
C ALA A 99 15.73 2.75 -1.37
N LEU A 100 16.16 2.91 -0.12
CA LEU A 100 15.48 2.34 1.06
C LEU A 100 14.07 2.88 1.24
N LEU A 101 13.90 4.20 1.15
CA LEU A 101 12.58 4.83 1.27
C LEU A 101 11.63 4.37 0.17
N GLN A 102 12.06 4.32 -1.09
CA GLN A 102 11.23 3.79 -2.17
C GLN A 102 10.89 2.32 -1.99
N SER A 103 11.83 1.51 -1.50
CA SER A 103 11.57 0.09 -1.22
C SER A 103 10.56 -0.09 -0.07
N ALA A 104 10.67 0.72 0.99
CA ALA A 104 9.72 0.73 2.09
C ALA A 104 8.33 1.22 1.65
N LEU A 105 8.27 2.27 0.81
CA LEU A 105 7.02 2.78 0.23
C LEU A 105 6.40 1.76 -0.73
N LEU A 106 7.20 1.01 -1.50
CA LEU A 106 6.70 -0.06 -2.35
C LEU A 106 6.00 -1.14 -1.53
N LEU A 107 6.64 -1.57 -0.45
CA LEU A 107 6.06 -2.56 0.45
C LEU A 107 4.76 -2.03 1.06
N LEU A 108 4.76 -0.80 1.56
CA LEU A 108 3.58 -0.14 2.10
C LEU A 108 2.44 -0.08 1.08
N THR A 109 2.71 0.34 -0.15
CA THR A 109 1.67 0.45 -1.17
C THR A 109 1.12 -0.92 -1.56
N PHE A 110 1.93 -1.98 -1.62
CA PHE A 110 1.39 -3.33 -1.84
C PHE A 110 0.49 -3.80 -0.69
N VAL A 111 0.93 -3.65 0.56
CA VAL A 111 0.15 -4.06 1.74
C VAL A 111 -1.17 -3.29 1.82
N VAL A 112 -1.13 -1.98 1.61
CA VAL A 112 -2.34 -1.15 1.67
C VAL A 112 -3.20 -1.36 0.42
N GLY A 113 -2.62 -1.26 -0.76
CA GLY A 113 -3.33 -1.19 -2.04
C GLY A 113 -3.77 -2.54 -2.60
N TRP A 114 -2.87 -3.52 -2.73
CA TRP A 114 -3.25 -4.82 -3.28
C TRP A 114 -4.01 -5.68 -2.28
N ARG A 115 -3.58 -5.63 -1.02
CA ARG A 115 -4.17 -6.46 0.02
C ARG A 115 -5.35 -5.79 0.71
N ASN A 116 -5.21 -4.61 1.32
CA ASN A 116 -6.27 -4.10 2.19
C ASN A 116 -7.41 -3.40 1.44
N TYR A 117 -7.10 -2.64 0.39
CA TYR A 117 -8.07 -1.85 -0.36
C TYR A 117 -9.25 -2.65 -0.93
N PRO A 118 -9.07 -3.85 -1.50
CA PRO A 118 -10.18 -4.70 -1.91
C PRO A 118 -11.14 -5.04 -0.77
N TYR A 119 -10.63 -5.32 0.44
CA TYR A 119 -11.46 -5.63 1.61
C TYR A 119 -12.16 -4.40 2.16
N TRP A 120 -11.50 -3.25 2.11
CA TRP A 120 -12.06 -1.97 2.54
C TRP A 120 -13.16 -1.51 1.59
N ALA A 121 -12.83 -1.31 0.31
CA ALA A 121 -13.72 -0.73 -0.68
C ALA A 121 -14.98 -1.57 -0.94
N THR A 122 -14.89 -2.90 -0.82
CA THR A 122 -16.06 -3.78 -0.95
C THR A 122 -16.92 -3.81 0.32
N GLY A 123 -16.45 -3.25 1.43
CA GLY A 123 -17.12 -3.26 2.73
C GLY A 123 -17.00 -4.57 3.49
N VAL A 124 -16.23 -5.53 2.97
CA VAL A 124 -15.96 -6.83 3.61
C VAL A 124 -15.34 -6.64 4.99
N TYR A 125 -14.36 -5.75 5.12
CA TYR A 125 -13.74 -5.40 6.39
C TYR A 125 -14.77 -4.98 7.45
N ARG A 126 -15.74 -4.16 7.04
CA ARG A 126 -16.81 -3.66 7.92
C ARG A 126 -17.81 -4.76 8.27
N ALA A 127 -18.08 -5.69 7.34
CA ALA A 127 -18.92 -6.86 7.59
C ALA A 127 -18.28 -7.80 8.64
N TYR A 128 -16.97 -8.07 8.54
CA TYR A 128 -16.21 -8.86 9.50
C TYR A 128 -16.24 -8.23 10.90
N ILE A 129 -15.89 -6.94 11.03
CA ILE A 129 -15.86 -6.27 12.34
C ILE A 129 -17.24 -6.15 12.97
N SER A 130 -18.29 -5.95 12.16
CA SER A 130 -19.66 -5.86 12.67
C SER A 130 -20.31 -7.21 13.00
N HIS A 131 -19.57 -8.32 12.91
CA HIS A 131 -20.04 -9.68 13.21
C HIS A 131 -21.34 -10.05 12.46
N ARG A 132 -21.59 -9.43 11.29
CA ARG A 132 -22.70 -9.81 10.39
C ARG A 132 -22.33 -11.02 9.51
N GLY A 133 -21.39 -11.83 9.97
CA GLY A 133 -20.63 -12.79 9.19
C GLY A 133 -21.48 -13.90 8.60
N SER A 134 -21.67 -13.86 7.29
CA SER A 134 -21.71 -15.09 6.51
C SER A 134 -20.26 -15.56 6.34
N PRO A 135 -19.92 -16.84 6.59
CA PRO A 135 -18.59 -17.39 6.32
C PRO A 135 -18.19 -17.37 4.84
N HIS A 136 -19.05 -16.84 3.96
CA HIS A 136 -18.88 -16.80 2.50
C HIS A 136 -18.60 -15.40 1.95
N LEU A 137 -18.25 -14.42 2.78
CA LEU A 137 -17.83 -13.08 2.32
C LEU A 137 -16.38 -13.12 1.82
N ASP A 138 -16.23 -13.63 0.60
CA ASP A 138 -14.97 -13.61 -0.14
C ASP A 138 -14.83 -12.29 -0.92
N PRO A 139 -13.82 -11.45 -0.62
CA PRO A 139 -13.53 -10.26 -1.43
C PRO A 139 -13.42 -10.57 -2.91
N ALA A 140 -12.90 -11.73 -3.30
CA ALA A 140 -12.76 -12.13 -4.71
C ALA A 140 -14.12 -12.20 -5.43
N GLY A 141 -15.17 -12.68 -4.75
CA GLY A 141 -16.53 -12.61 -5.27
C GLY A 141 -17.14 -11.20 -5.25
N LEU A 142 -16.64 -10.30 -4.40
CA LEU A 142 -17.25 -9.00 -4.07
C LEU A 142 -16.59 -7.79 -4.75
N ILE A 143 -15.33 -7.94 -5.15
CA ILE A 143 -14.66 -7.04 -6.06
C ILE A 143 -15.37 -7.21 -7.43
N PRO A 144 -15.23 -6.27 -8.37
CA PRO A 144 -15.31 -6.62 -9.80
C PRO A 144 -14.31 -7.72 -10.25
N ALA A 145 -13.81 -8.59 -9.35
CA ALA A 145 -12.64 -9.45 -9.53
C ALA A 145 -12.89 -10.67 -10.40
N THR A 146 -14.06 -10.82 -11.04
CA THR A 146 -14.13 -11.58 -12.30
C THR A 146 -13.08 -11.12 -13.32
N TRP A 147 -12.49 -9.93 -13.13
CA TRP A 147 -11.40 -9.40 -13.96
C TRP A 147 -10.02 -10.03 -13.68
N ILE A 148 -9.72 -10.46 -12.44
CA ILE A 148 -8.36 -10.86 -12.01
C ILE A 148 -8.31 -12.01 -10.99
N ASP A 149 -9.43 -12.70 -10.75
CA ASP A 149 -9.69 -13.60 -9.62
C ASP A 149 -8.51 -14.53 -9.23
N PRO A 150 -7.93 -15.33 -10.13
CA PRO A 150 -6.88 -16.26 -9.74
C PRO A 150 -5.55 -15.53 -9.47
N LEU A 151 -5.30 -14.44 -10.18
CA LEU A 151 -4.06 -13.68 -10.09
C LEU A 151 -4.01 -12.90 -8.77
N TRP A 152 -5.13 -12.29 -8.37
CA TRP A 152 -5.20 -11.52 -7.14
C TRP A 152 -4.97 -12.40 -5.92
N GLY A 153 -5.65 -13.55 -5.83
CA GLY A 153 -5.45 -14.51 -4.75
C GLY A 153 -4.00 -14.98 -4.63
N CYS A 154 -3.38 -15.37 -5.76
CA CYS A 154 -1.96 -15.76 -5.79
C CYS A 154 -1.02 -14.68 -5.25
N VAL A 155 -1.20 -13.42 -5.67
CA VAL A 155 -0.30 -12.35 -5.25
C VAL A 155 -0.55 -11.95 -3.80
N VAL A 156 -1.80 -11.93 -3.33
CA VAL A 156 -2.09 -11.68 -1.92
C VAL A 156 -1.45 -12.78 -1.05
N LEU A 157 -1.56 -14.05 -1.44
CA LEU A 157 -0.90 -15.16 -0.76
C LEU A 157 0.62 -15.00 -0.71
N LEU A 158 1.26 -14.63 -1.82
CA LEU A 158 2.71 -14.39 -1.88
C LEU A 158 3.12 -13.14 -1.11
N LEU A 159 2.26 -12.13 -1.03
CA LEU A 159 2.56 -10.88 -0.33
C LEU A 159 2.79 -11.11 1.16
N TYR A 160 2.24 -12.18 1.74
CA TYR A 160 2.42 -12.52 3.15
C TYR A 160 3.86 -12.89 3.54
N PRO A 161 4.46 -13.97 3.00
CA PRO A 161 5.85 -14.29 3.28
C PRO A 161 6.78 -13.20 2.76
N ILE A 162 6.47 -12.55 1.63
CA ILE A 162 7.26 -11.43 1.11
C ILE A 162 7.28 -10.28 2.11
N THR A 163 6.13 -9.89 2.69
CA THR A 163 6.09 -8.77 3.64
C THR A 163 6.82 -9.11 4.93
N ALA A 164 6.62 -10.33 5.47
CA ALA A 164 7.30 -10.78 6.68
C ALA A 164 8.83 -10.72 6.52
N VAL A 165 9.35 -11.20 5.39
CA VAL A 165 10.79 -11.19 5.10
C VAL A 165 11.27 -9.77 4.73
N ALA A 166 10.53 -9.05 3.89
CA ALA A 166 10.93 -7.73 3.40
C ALA A 166 11.00 -6.69 4.52
N VAL A 167 10.08 -6.72 5.50
CA VAL A 167 10.16 -5.82 6.67
C VAL A 167 11.47 -6.05 7.43
N LEU A 168 11.84 -7.31 7.66
CA LEU A 168 13.08 -7.64 8.38
C LEU A 168 14.33 -7.25 7.59
N LEU A 169 14.36 -7.57 6.29
CA LEU A 169 15.50 -7.24 5.43
C LEU A 169 15.66 -5.72 5.26
N LEU A 170 14.60 -5.01 4.92
CA LEU A 170 14.62 -3.55 4.77
C LEU A 170 14.93 -2.87 6.10
N GLY A 171 14.40 -3.38 7.22
CA GLY A 171 14.75 -2.90 8.56
C GLY A 171 16.24 -3.08 8.86
N ALA A 172 16.80 -4.28 8.63
CA ALA A 172 18.22 -4.54 8.83
C ALA A 172 19.10 -3.62 7.97
N CYS A 173 18.76 -3.47 6.68
CA CYS A 173 19.44 -2.54 5.78
C CYS A 173 19.34 -1.09 6.26
N LEU A 174 18.17 -0.67 6.75
CA LEU A 174 17.95 0.69 7.26
C LEU A 174 18.87 1.02 8.44
N PHE A 175 19.04 0.10 9.38
CA PHE A 175 19.96 0.28 10.51
C PHE A 175 21.42 0.14 10.11
N HIS A 176 21.75 -0.74 9.17
CA HIS A 176 23.10 -0.90 8.64
C HIS A 176 23.59 0.37 7.92
N GLU A 177 22.74 0.96 7.09
CA GLU A 177 23.07 2.14 6.27
C GLU A 177 22.85 3.47 7.02
N ARG A 178 22.47 3.44 8.32
CA ARG A 178 22.08 4.62 9.10
C ARG A 178 23.10 5.76 9.04
N LYS A 179 24.40 5.45 9.11
CA LYS A 179 25.49 6.44 9.09
C LYS A 179 25.66 7.14 7.74
N ARG A 180 25.13 6.55 6.67
CA ARG A 180 25.21 7.03 5.28
C ARG A 180 23.95 7.75 4.83
N MET A 181 22.98 7.93 5.72
CA MET A 181 21.65 8.47 5.43
C MET A 181 21.33 9.68 6.28
N ASN A 182 20.60 10.62 5.69
CA ASN A 182 19.98 11.72 6.43
C ASN A 182 18.78 11.22 7.23
N ASP A 183 18.47 11.95 8.30
CA ASP A 183 17.39 11.64 9.23
C ASP A 183 16.03 11.55 8.55
N GLU A 184 15.75 12.43 7.59
CA GLU A 184 14.50 12.45 6.83
C GLU A 184 14.23 11.12 6.10
N PHE A 185 15.26 10.54 5.48
CA PHE A 185 15.14 9.24 4.82
C PHE A 185 15.02 8.10 5.80
N PHE A 186 15.78 8.17 6.89
CA PHE A 186 15.73 7.15 7.92
C PHE A 186 14.32 7.07 8.53
N TYR A 187 13.80 8.20 9.01
CA TYR A 187 12.46 8.25 9.62
C TYR A 187 11.36 8.03 8.59
N GLY A 188 11.52 8.50 7.35
CA GLY A 188 10.56 8.22 6.27
C GLY A 188 10.45 6.72 5.97
N ALA A 189 11.59 6.04 5.80
CA ALA A 189 11.61 4.60 5.54
C ALA A 189 11.09 3.82 6.75
N LEU A 190 11.50 4.19 7.96
CA LEU A 190 11.01 3.59 9.20
C LEU A 190 9.49 3.72 9.33
N THR A 191 8.95 4.92 9.08
CA THR A 191 7.51 5.18 9.16
C THR A 191 6.75 4.36 8.11
N ALA A 192 7.29 4.25 6.89
CA ALA A 192 6.69 3.42 5.85
C ALA A 192 6.68 1.92 6.22
N LEU A 193 7.78 1.41 6.82
CA LEU A 193 7.84 0.03 7.31
C LEU A 193 6.88 -0.21 8.47
N LEU A 194 6.82 0.70 9.45
CA LEU A 194 5.86 0.61 10.56
C LEU A 194 4.41 0.68 10.06
N GLY A 195 4.13 1.55 9.09
CA GLY A 195 2.84 1.62 8.43
C GLY A 195 2.48 0.32 7.70
N ALA A 196 3.45 -0.29 7.02
CA ALA A 196 3.26 -1.57 6.35
C ALA A 196 2.97 -2.67 7.38
N MET A 197 3.71 -2.72 8.49
CA MET A 197 3.44 -3.67 9.59
C MET A 197 2.08 -3.46 10.24
N GLY A 198 1.69 -2.21 10.51
CA GLY A 198 0.38 -1.88 11.10
C GLY A 198 -0.77 -2.26 10.16
N ALA A 199 -0.68 -1.89 8.89
CA ALA A 199 -1.63 -2.28 7.85
C ALA A 199 -1.63 -3.80 7.62
N PHE A 200 -0.49 -4.45 7.80
CA PHE A 200 -0.37 -5.90 7.75
C PHE A 200 -1.19 -6.57 8.87
N ALA A 201 -1.02 -6.11 10.11
CA ALA A 201 -1.71 -6.66 11.27
C ALA A 201 -3.22 -6.36 11.31
N SER A 202 -3.70 -5.35 10.57
CA SER A 202 -5.09 -4.87 10.66
C SER A 202 -6.12 -5.68 9.86
N THR A 203 -5.73 -6.72 9.12
CA THR A 203 -6.68 -7.44 8.25
C THR A 203 -7.30 -8.62 9.00
N PRO A 204 -8.64 -8.68 9.10
CA PRO A 204 -9.34 -9.74 9.83
C PRO A 204 -9.19 -11.11 9.16
N ASP A 205 -9.24 -12.16 9.97
CA ASP A 205 -9.17 -13.59 9.58
C ASP A 205 -8.01 -14.00 8.65
N TYR A 206 -6.92 -13.22 8.67
CA TYR A 206 -5.71 -13.48 7.89
C TYR A 206 -5.15 -14.90 8.09
N MET A 207 -5.05 -15.36 9.34
CA MET A 207 -4.47 -16.68 9.61
C MET A 207 -5.29 -17.81 8.97
N VAL A 208 -6.59 -17.61 8.76
CA VAL A 208 -7.45 -18.61 8.12
C VAL A 208 -7.11 -18.72 6.63
N TRP A 209 -6.97 -17.60 5.92
CA TRP A 209 -6.56 -17.59 4.50
C TRP A 209 -5.15 -18.11 4.23
N PHE A 210 -4.24 -18.04 5.21
CA PHE A 210 -2.89 -18.61 5.06
C PHE A 210 -2.88 -20.13 5.29
N LEU A 211 -3.88 -20.65 6.00
CA LEU A 211 -3.96 -22.06 6.40
C LEU A 211 -4.91 -22.89 5.54
N ASP A 212 -5.86 -22.25 4.83
CA ASP A 212 -6.69 -22.82 3.77
C ASP A 212 -5.92 -22.93 2.43
#